data_AF-A0A3D5EB74-F1
#
_entry.id   AF-A0A3D5EB74-F1
#
_cell.length_a   1.000
_cell.length_b   1.000
_cell.length_c   1.000
_cell.angle_alpha   90.00
_cell.angle_beta   90.00
_cell.angle_gamma   90.00
#
_symmetry.space_group_name_H-M   'P 1'
#
loop_
_entity.id
_entity.type
_entity.pdbx_description
1 polymer ?
#
loop_
_entity_poly.entity_id
_entity_poly.type
_entity_poly.pdbx_seq_one_letter_code
_entity_poly.pdbx_strand_id
1 'polypeptide(L)'
;MDNQPNNPLHGIKLADIVTQLEEKLGWEGLAEHVDVRCFQNDPSVKSSLKFLRKTPWAREKVEQLYIDTFSYQKADDDAPFEWKSIKK
;
A
#
# COMPACT_ATOMS: atom_id res chain seq x y z
N MET A 1 5.31 -24.56 -23.61
CA MET A 1 6.10 -23.64 -22.75
C MET A 1 5.51 -22.27 -22.97
N ASP A 2 4.43 -22.01 -22.25
CA ASP A 2 3.48 -20.96 -22.58
C ASP A 2 3.65 -19.88 -21.51
N ASN A 3 4.58 -18.98 -21.79
CA ASN A 3 4.87 -17.80 -21.00
C ASN A 3 3.60 -16.91 -21.00
N GLN A 4 2.86 -16.94 -19.90
CA GLN A 4 1.71 -16.07 -19.64
C GLN A 4 2.15 -14.95 -18.68
N PRO A 5 2.74 -13.83 -19.15
CA PRO A 5 3.18 -12.72 -18.30
C PRO A 5 2.04 -11.72 -17.99
N ASN A 6 0.78 -12.17 -18.01
CA ASN A 6 -0.40 -11.29 -18.04
C ASN A 6 -1.37 -11.52 -16.86
N ASN A 7 -0.86 -11.52 -15.64
CA ASN A 7 -1.67 -11.41 -14.41
C ASN A 7 -1.21 -10.17 -13.61
N PRO A 8 -1.80 -8.98 -13.82
CA PRO A 8 -1.26 -7.70 -13.35
C PRO A 8 -1.37 -7.43 -11.84
N LEU A 9 -1.89 -8.36 -11.03
CA LEU A 9 -2.15 -8.16 -9.60
C LEU A 9 -1.61 -9.27 -8.68
N HIS A 10 -0.86 -10.25 -9.20
CA HIS A 10 -0.41 -11.37 -8.38
C HIS A 10 0.95 -11.09 -7.72
N GLY A 11 0.95 -10.57 -6.49
CA GLY A 11 2.14 -10.53 -5.63
C GLY A 11 2.84 -9.18 -5.51
N ILE A 12 2.08 -8.09 -5.37
CA ILE A 12 2.63 -6.75 -5.09
C ILE A 12 3.41 -6.83 -3.78
N LYS A 13 4.72 -6.59 -3.83
CA LYS A 13 5.55 -6.60 -2.63
C LYS A 13 5.32 -5.28 -1.88
N LEU A 14 5.52 -5.30 -0.57
CA LEU A 14 5.53 -4.06 0.22
C LEU A 14 6.50 -3.00 -0.34
N ALA A 15 7.58 -3.45 -1.00
CA ALA A 15 8.50 -2.57 -1.72
C ALA A 15 7.80 -1.84 -2.87
N ASP A 16 7.06 -2.56 -3.70
CA ASP A 16 6.33 -2.02 -4.85
C ASP A 16 5.19 -1.09 -4.40
N ILE A 17 4.55 -1.38 -3.26
CA ILE A 17 3.53 -0.51 -2.65
C ILE A 17 4.13 0.85 -2.29
N VAL A 18 5.25 0.84 -1.55
CA VAL A 18 5.90 2.07 -1.09
C VAL A 18 6.42 2.88 -2.28
N THR A 19 7.03 2.22 -3.28
CA THR A 19 7.50 2.90 -4.49
C THR A 19 6.34 3.57 -5.25
N GLN A 20 5.23 2.86 -5.46
CA GLN A 20 4.07 3.42 -6.18
C GLN A 20 3.41 4.57 -5.41
N LEU A 21 3.31 4.47 -4.08
CA LEU A 21 2.80 5.55 -3.25
C LEU A 21 3.72 6.77 -3.28
N GLU A 22 5.03 6.57 -3.19
CA GLU A 22 6.02 7.63 -3.34
C GLU A 22 5.89 8.31 -4.71
N GLU A 23 5.82 7.55 -5.80
CA GLU A 23 5.68 8.10 -7.16
C GLU A 23 4.39 8.91 -7.34
N LYS A 24 3.32 8.55 -6.62
CA LYS A 24 2.00 9.18 -6.75
C LYS A 24 1.79 10.38 -5.82
N LEU A 25 2.16 10.26 -4.55
CA LEU A 25 1.88 11.23 -3.48
C LEU A 25 3.15 11.95 -2.98
N GLY A 26 4.32 11.35 -3.20
CA GLY A 26 5.57 11.80 -2.60
C GLY A 26 5.66 11.51 -1.10
N TRP A 27 6.87 11.59 -0.56
CA TRP A 27 7.13 11.30 0.86
C TRP A 27 6.37 12.22 1.82
N GLU A 28 6.10 13.46 1.43
CA GLU A 28 5.32 14.41 2.22
C GLU A 28 3.87 13.93 2.38
N GLY A 29 3.23 13.48 1.30
CA GLY A 29 1.89 12.89 1.35
C GLY A 29 1.85 11.62 2.18
N LEU A 30 2.86 10.75 2.05
CA LEU A 30 2.96 9.57 2.91
C LEU A 30 3.09 9.94 4.39
N ALA A 31 3.86 10.98 4.73
CA ALA A 31 4.04 11.45 6.09
C ALA A 31 2.75 12.08 6.67
N GLU A 32 1.92 12.70 5.83
CA GLU A 32 0.62 13.25 6.23
C GLU A 32 -0.39 12.15 6.57
N HIS A 33 -0.46 11.09 5.76
CA HIS A 33 -1.35 9.96 6.00
C HIS A 33 -0.83 9.00 7.08
N VAL A 34 0.49 8.80 7.12
CA VAL A 34 1.18 7.91 8.04
C VAL A 34 2.26 8.73 8.76
N ASP A 35 1.90 9.27 9.92
CA ASP A 35 2.80 10.05 10.76
C ASP A 35 3.89 9.15 11.39
N VAL A 36 4.86 8.77 10.57
CA VAL A 36 6.05 8.02 10.96
C VAL A 36 7.28 8.80 10.56
N ARG A 37 8.20 8.92 11.52
CA ARG A 37 9.45 9.66 11.35
C ARG A 37 10.33 9.13 10.20
N CYS A 38 10.11 7.89 9.75
CA CYS A 38 10.87 7.33 8.62
C CYS A 38 10.62 8.08 7.31
N PHE A 39 9.43 8.62 7.07
CA PHE A 39 9.13 9.38 5.86
C PHE A 39 9.63 10.83 5.92
N GLN A 40 9.88 11.37 7.10
CA GLN A 40 10.36 12.75 7.28
C GLN A 40 11.89 12.87 7.36
N ASN A 41 12.57 11.89 7.98
CA ASN A 41 13.99 12.03 8.35
C ASN A 41 14.97 11.23 7.46
N ASP A 42 14.49 10.22 6.72
CA ASP A 42 15.28 9.48 5.71
C ASP A 42 14.32 8.83 4.70
N PRO A 43 13.63 9.64 3.88
CA PRO A 43 12.65 9.15 2.92
C PRO A 43 13.34 8.28 1.86
N SER A 44 13.35 6.98 2.08
CA SER A 44 13.83 6.01 1.11
C SER A 44 13.05 4.70 1.21
N VAL A 45 12.85 4.03 0.08
CA VAL A 45 12.15 2.75 0.02
C VAL A 45 12.82 1.70 0.93
N LYS A 46 14.16 1.65 0.95
CA LYS A 46 14.91 0.69 1.79
C LYS A 46 14.76 0.97 3.29
N SER A 47 14.85 2.24 3.71
CA SER A 47 14.69 2.64 5.12
C SER A 47 13.26 2.39 5.60
N SER A 48 12.29 2.75 4.76
CA SER A 48 10.87 2.50 4.98
C SER A 48 10.58 1.01 5.13
N LEU A 49 11.06 0.15 4.23
CA LEU A 49 10.87 -1.30 4.35
C LEU A 49 11.48 -1.88 5.63
N LYS A 50 12.67 -1.42 6.01
CA LYS A 50 13.31 -1.85 7.27
C LYS A 50 12.48 -1.43 8.49
N PHE A 51 11.85 -0.26 8.44
CA PHE A 51 10.95 0.23 9.48
C PHE A 51 9.62 -0.54 9.51
N LEU A 52 8.94 -0.66 8.37
CA LEU A 52 7.67 -1.38 8.23
C LEU A 52 7.80 -2.87 8.59
N ARG A 53 8.99 -3.46 8.49
CA ARG A 53 9.27 -4.82 9.02
C ARG A 53 9.24 -4.90 10.54
N LYS A 54 9.69 -3.85 11.23
CA LYS A 54 9.74 -3.76 12.69
C LYS A 54 8.43 -3.26 13.30
N THR A 55 7.66 -2.49 12.53
CA THR A 55 6.46 -1.79 12.99
C THR A 55 5.25 -2.25 12.18
N PRO A 56 4.54 -3.31 12.61
CA PRO A 56 3.45 -3.91 11.82
C PRO A 56 2.26 -2.97 11.62
N TRP A 57 1.85 -2.20 12.63
CA TRP A 57 0.74 -1.24 12.48
C TRP A 57 1.00 -0.19 11.38
N ALA A 58 2.27 0.19 11.15
CA ALA A 58 2.63 1.14 10.11
C ALA A 58 2.54 0.50 8.72
N ARG A 59 2.86 -0.79 8.59
CA ARG A 59 2.66 -1.55 7.36
C ARG A 59 1.20 -1.58 6.98
N GLU A 60 0.33 -1.92 7.92
CA GLU A 60 -1.11 -1.97 7.70
C GLU A 60 -1.64 -0.61 7.22
N LYS A 61 -1.19 0.51 7.83
CA LYS A 61 -1.56 1.86 7.35
C LYS A 61 -1.10 2.15 5.92
N VAL A 62 0.13 1.78 5.56
CA VAL A 62 0.65 1.98 4.20
C VAL A 62 -0.12 1.13 3.18
N GLU A 63 -0.47 -0.10 3.53
CA GLU A 63 -1.30 -0.97 2.69
C GLU A 63 -2.72 -0.41 2.52
N GLN A 64 -3.32 0.11 3.59
CA GLN A 64 -4.61 0.79 3.53
C GLN A 64 -4.55 2.04 2.64
N LEU A 65 -3.50 2.86 2.77
CA LEU A 65 -3.30 4.03 1.92
C LEU A 65 -3.15 3.66 0.44
N TYR A 66 -2.45 2.55 0.15
CA TYR A 66 -2.35 2.01 -1.19
C TYR A 66 -3.71 1.62 -1.75
N ILE A 67 -4.52 0.91 -0.96
CA ILE A 67 -5.88 0.58 -1.36
C ILE A 67 -6.65 1.88 -1.61
N ASP A 68 -6.68 2.84 -0.69
CA ASP A 68 -7.44 4.08 -0.88
C ASP A 68 -7.02 4.86 -2.15
N THR A 69 -5.71 4.94 -2.41
CA THR A 69 -5.16 5.66 -3.56
C THR A 69 -5.42 4.98 -4.90
N PHE A 70 -5.37 3.64 -4.94
CA PHE A 70 -5.44 2.86 -6.20
C PHE A 70 -6.78 2.13 -6.40
N SER A 71 -7.59 1.93 -5.36
CA SER A 71 -8.92 1.28 -5.44
C SER A 71 -9.99 2.16 -6.07
N TYR A 72 -9.76 3.47 -6.17
CA TYR A 72 -10.68 4.42 -6.81
C TYR A 72 -10.73 4.32 -8.35
N GLN A 73 -9.96 3.42 -8.98
CA GLN A 73 -9.99 3.19 -10.43
C GLN A 73 -11.00 2.12 -10.91
N LYS A 74 -11.90 1.64 -10.06
CA LYS A 74 -12.98 0.74 -10.49
C LYS A 74 -14.35 1.27 -10.05
N ALA A 75 -14.80 2.34 -10.70
CA ALA A 75 -16.24 2.54 -10.88
C ALA A 75 -16.72 1.46 -11.88
N ASP A 76 -17.70 0.67 -11.44
CA ASP A 76 -18.43 -0.37 -12.18
C ASP A 76 -17.68 -1.71 -12.44
N ASP A 77 -17.96 -2.72 -11.59
CA ASP A 77 -18.54 -4.03 -11.99
C ASP A 77 -18.53 -5.03 -10.80
N ASP A 78 -19.72 -5.21 -10.21
CA ASP A 78 -20.27 -6.40 -9.53
C ASP A 78 -19.51 -7.08 -8.37
N ALA A 79 -19.61 -6.52 -7.15
CA ALA A 79 -19.84 -7.33 -5.94
C ALA A 79 -20.30 -6.46 -4.77
N PRO A 80 -21.37 -6.83 -4.05
CA PRO A 80 -21.76 -6.15 -2.82
C PRO A 80 -20.70 -6.39 -1.74
N PHE A 81 -20.11 -5.31 -1.23
CA PHE A 81 -19.24 -5.33 -0.07
C PHE A 81 -20.01 -5.83 1.17
N GLU A 82 -20.04 -7.14 1.37
CA GLU A 82 -20.35 -7.75 2.65
C GLU A 82 -19.17 -7.51 3.61
N TRP A 83 -19.22 -6.40 4.36
CA TRP A 83 -18.67 -6.43 5.71
C TRP A 83 -19.63 -7.26 6.55
N LYS A 84 -19.47 -8.59 6.52
CA LYS A 84 -19.97 -9.37 7.66
C LYS A 84 -19.07 -9.06 8.84
N SER A 85 -19.50 -8.03 9.58
CA SER A 85 -19.56 -8.04 11.03
C SER A 85 -19.58 -9.46 11.57
N ILE A 86 -18.84 -9.73 12.67
CA ILE A 86 -18.84 -10.88 13.60
C ILE A 86 -17.37 -11.30 13.85
N LYS A 87 -16.78 -11.32 15.05
CA LYS A 87 -17.20 -11.27 16.47
C LYS A 87 -15.88 -11.16 17.29
N LYS A 88 -15.77 -10.69 18.53
CA LYS A 88 -16.68 -10.43 19.66
C LYS A 88 -15.96 -9.49 20.63
#